data_AF-A0A4Q2UNJ2-F1
#
_entry.id   AF-A0A4Q2UNJ2-F1
#
_cell.length_a   1.000
_cell.length_b   1.000
_cell.length_c   1.000
_cell.angle_alpha   90.00
_cell.angle_beta   90.00
_cell.angle_gamma   90.00
#
_symmetry.space_group_name_H-M   'P 1'
#
loop_
_entity.id
_entity.type
_entity.pdbx_description
1 polymer ?
#
loop_
_entity_poly.entity_id
_entity_poly.type
_entity_poly.pdbx_seq_one_letter_code
_entity_poly.pdbx_strand_id
1 'polypeptide(L)' 'MAQYQLVEKHDIEHHNEYFEVRTTQTDNPRSLFFITNEENLEDTAASIITDHLPDAKHWTVIPHRKDRDNLMYDIQ' A
#
# COMPACT_ATOMS: atom_id res chain seq x y z
N MET A 1 9.29 5.99 -14.91
CA MET A 1 9.29 6.27 -13.47
C MET A 1 7.83 6.27 -13.05
N ALA A 2 7.42 5.30 -12.24
CA ALA A 2 6.03 5.22 -11.80
C ALA A 2 5.69 6.42 -10.92
N GLN A 3 4.50 7.02 -11.10
CA GLN A 3 4.05 8.11 -10.25
C GLN A 3 3.36 7.56 -9.00
N TYR A 4 4.00 7.72 -7.85
CA TYR A 4 3.44 7.31 -6.56
C TYR A 4 3.67 8.40 -5.51
N GLN A 5 2.84 8.36 -4.48
CA GLN A 5 3.03 9.13 -3.26
C GLN A 5 3.03 8.17 -2.08
N LEU A 6 4.12 8.15 -1.31
CA LEU A 6 4.16 7.46 -0.03
C LEU A 6 3.28 8.20 0.98
N VAL A 7 2.55 7.43 1.77
CA VAL A 7 1.67 7.94 2.83
C VAL A 7 2.06 7.30 4.14
N GLU A 8 2.01 8.08 5.22
CA GLU A 8 2.25 7.55 6.54
C GLU A 8 1.04 6.76 7.04
N LYS A 9 1.27 5.82 7.94
CA LYS A 9 0.22 4.96 8.48
C LYS A 9 -0.93 5.74 9.14
N HIS A 10 -0.66 6.94 9.68
CA HIS A 10 -1.72 7.77 10.25
C HIS A 10 -2.52 8.52 9.18
N ASP A 11 -1.91 8.83 8.04
CA ASP A 11 -2.57 9.52 6.93
C ASP A 11 -3.45 8.59 6.09
N ILE A 12 -3.23 7.27 6.11
CA ILE A 12 -4.08 6.29 5.39
C ILE A 12 -5.55 6.39 5.84
N GLU A 13 -5.82 6.88 7.04
CA GLU A 13 -7.18 7.08 7.54
C GLU A 13 -7.95 8.16 6.77
N HIS A 14 -7.26 9.02 6.02
CA HIS A 14 -7.86 10.04 5.18
C HIS A 14 -8.02 9.60 3.72
N HIS A 15 -7.53 8.41 3.35
CA HIS A 15 -7.60 7.87 2.00
C HIS A 15 -8.69 6.80 1.87
N ASN A 16 -9.52 6.90 0.82
CA ASN A 16 -10.54 5.90 0.50
C ASN A 16 -9.95 4.63 -0.12
N GLU A 17 -8.86 4.78 -0.86
CA GLU A 17 -8.09 3.70 -1.46
C GLU A 17 -6.61 4.01 -1.26
N TYR A 18 -5.85 3.01 -0.84
CA TYR A 18 -4.40 3.04 -0.74
C TYR A 18 -3.85 1.62 -0.94
N PHE A 19 -2.55 1.53 -1.17
CA PHE A 19 -1.86 0.26 -1.39
C PHE A 19 -0.76 0.09 -0.35
N GLU A 20 -0.51 -1.15 0.04
CA GLU A 20 0.61 -1.52 0.89
C GLU A 20 1.56 -2.39 0.08
N VAL A 21 2.83 -1.98 0.00
CA VAL A 21 3.89 -2.89 -0.40
C VAL A 21 4.56 -3.44 0.85
N ARG A 22 4.54 -4.77 0.98
CA ARG A 22 5.06 -5.48 2.15
C ARG A 22 6.14 -6.45 1.74
N THR A 23 7.30 -6.36 2.38
CA THR A 23 8.38 -7.35 2.20
C THR A 23 7.98 -8.67 2.87
N THR A 24 8.22 -9.78 2.19
CA THR A 24 7.93 -11.13 2.67
C THR A 24 9.21 -11.93 2.85
N GLN A 25 9.16 -13.05 3.56
CA GLN A 25 10.29 -13.97 3.75
C GLN A 25 11.55 -13.28 4.33
N THR A 26 11.34 -12.43 5.33
CA THR A 26 12.38 -11.80 6.14
C THR A 26 11.96 -11.84 7.61
N ASP A 27 12.92 -11.93 8.53
CA ASP A 27 12.69 -11.91 9.98
C ASP A 27 12.05 -10.59 10.45
N ASN A 28 12.20 -9.52 9.68
CA ASN A 28 11.67 -8.19 9.99
C ASN A 28 10.88 -7.62 8.80
N PRO A 29 9.63 -8.09 8.57
CA PRO A 29 8.83 -7.60 7.45
C PRO A 29 8.55 -6.11 7.60
N ARG A 30 8.80 -5.35 6.54
CA ARG A 30 8.50 -3.92 6.44
C ARG A 30 7.32 -3.70 5.50
N SER A 31 6.49 -2.74 5.87
CA SER A 31 5.35 -2.28 5.08
C SER A 31 5.53 -0.81 4.75
N LEU A 32 5.34 -0.45 3.49
CA LEU A 32 5.25 0.92 3.01
C LEU A 32 3.87 1.11 2.39
N PHE A 33 3.23 2.25 2.67
CA PHE A 33 1.91 2.57 2.16
C PHE A 33 2.05 3.65 1.09
N PHE A 34 1.29 3.51 0.02
CA PHE A 34 1.33 4.45 -1.10
C PHE A 34 -0.04 4.60 -1.76
N ILE A 35 -0.23 5.74 -2.42
CA ILE A 35 -1.32 5.98 -3.36
C ILE A 35 -0.72 6.20 -4.75
N THR A 36 -1.44 5.77 -5.78
CA THR A 36 -1.05 5.95 -7.17
C THR A 36 -2.28 5.96 -8.07
N ASN A 37 -2.15 6.61 -9.23
CA ASN A 37 -3.13 6.54 -10.32
C ASN A 37 -2.64 5.61 -11.45
N GLU A 38 -1.49 4.95 -11.28
CA GLU A 38 -0.93 4.03 -12.24
C GLU A 38 -1.78 2.75 -12.31
N GLU A 39 -2.00 2.26 -13.53
CA GLU A 39 -2.70 0.98 -13.74
C GLU A 39 -1.81 -0.21 -13.32
N ASN A 40 -0.49 -0.09 -13.53
CA ASN A 40 0.46 -1.13 -13.18
C ASN A 40 1.01 -0.94 -11.75
N LEU A 41 0.34 -1.60 -10.80
CA LEU A 41 0.75 -1.60 -9.39
C LEU A 41 2.07 -2.34 -9.15
N GLU A 42 2.40 -3.36 -9.96
CA GLU A 42 3.65 -4.12 -9.80
C GLU A 42 4.87 -3.27 -10.16
N ASP A 43 4.82 -2.53 -11.26
CA ASP A 43 5.91 -1.61 -11.66
C ASP A 43 6.09 -0.50 -10.63
N THR A 44 4.97 0.00 -10.08
CA THR A 44 4.97 1.03 -9.04
C THR A 44 5.62 0.51 -7.76
N ALA A 45 5.20 -0.67 -7.29
CA ALA A 45 5.77 -1.31 -6.11
C ALA A 45 7.24 -1.69 -6.30
N ALA A 46 7.63 -2.16 -7.48
CA ALA A 46 9.03 -2.47 -7.81
C ALA A 46 9.92 -1.22 -7.73
N SER A 47 9.41 -0.07 -8.18
CA SER A 47 10.09 1.22 -8.05
C SER A 47 10.26 1.59 -6.58
N ILE A 48 9.19 1.51 -5.77
CA ILE A 48 9.23 1.81 -4.33
C ILE A 48 10.23 0.89 -3.60
N ILE A 49 10.23 -0.41 -3.90
CA ILE A 49 11.16 -1.37 -3.29
C ILE A 49 12.60 -1.03 -3.65
N THR A 50 12.86 -0.72 -4.92
CA THR A 50 14.22 -0.35 -5.36
C THR A 50 14.70 0.92 -4.67
N ASP A 51 13.83 1.91 -4.50
CA ASP A 51 14.17 3.21 -3.92
C ASP A 51 14.31 3.18 -2.39
N HIS A 52 13.46 2.41 -1.69
CA HIS A 52 13.34 2.46 -0.23
C HIS A 52 13.78 1.19 0.50
N LEU A 53 13.72 0.03 -0.16
CA LEU A 53 13.98 -1.29 0.42
C LEU A 53 14.83 -2.16 -0.53
N PRO A 54 16.01 -1.69 -0.97
CA PRO A 54 16.79 -2.34 -2.03
C PRO A 54 17.24 -3.76 -1.70
N ASP A 55 17.31 -4.12 -0.41
CA ASP A 55 17.66 -5.46 0.06
C ASP A 55 16.48 -6.46 0.03
N ALA A 56 15.26 -5.99 -0.27
CA ALA A 56 14.07 -6.83 -0.26
C ALA A 56 13.99 -7.70 -1.52
N LYS A 57 14.24 -9.01 -1.35
CA LYS A 57 14.15 -10.00 -2.44
C LYS A 57 12.72 -10.45 -2.77
N HIS A 58 11.84 -10.41 -1.78
CA HIS A 58 10.45 -10.83 -1.93
C HIS A 58 9.53 -9.77 -1.32
N TRP A 59 8.49 -9.42 -2.05
CA TRP A 59 7.50 -8.44 -1.64
C TRP A 59 6.16 -8.75 -2.31
N THR A 60 5.10 -8.15 -1.79
CA THR A 60 3.75 -8.26 -2.33
C THR A 60 3.03 -6.92 -2.20
N VAL A 61 2.06 -6.68 -3.08
CA VAL A 61 1.21 -5.49 -3.05
C VAL A 61 -0.18 -5.89 -2.57
N ILE A 62 -0.68 -5.16 -1.57
CA ILE A 62 -1.97 -5.40 -0.95
C ILE A 62 -2.83 -4.15 -1.18
N PRO A 63 -3.90 -4.24 -1.98
CA PRO A 63 -4.84 -3.14 -2.15
C PRO A 63 -5.74 -3.01 -0.92
N HIS A 64 -5.83 -1.80 -0.37
CA HIS A 64 -6.72 -1.45 0.74
C HIS A 64 -7.76 -0.45 0.26
N ARG A 65 -9.03 -0.86 0.27
CA ARG A 65 -10.17 0.00 -0.02
C ARG A 65 -11.03 0.11 1.23
N LYS A 66 -11.36 1.35 1.61
CA LYS A 66 -12.39 1.59 2.62
C LYS A 66 -13.73 1.25 1.98
N ASP A 67 -14.18 0.04 2.20
CA ASP A 67 -15.49 -0.37 1.74
C ASP A 67 -16.56 0.49 2.45
N ARG A 68 -17.46 1.09 1.67
CA ARG A 68 -18.57 1.89 2.19
C ARG A 68 -19.68 1.01 2.81
N ASP A 69 -19.52 -0.31 2.82
CA ASP A 69 -20.58 -1.23 3.26
C ASP A 69 -20.77 -1.38 4.78
N ASN A 70 -19.95 -0.72 5.62
CA ASN A 70 -20.10 -0.84 7.08
C ASN A 70 -20.94 0.28 7.74
N LEU A 71 -21.81 0.97 6.99
CA LEU A 71 -22.70 2.02 7.50
C LEU A 71 -24.20 1.62 7.59
N MET A 72 -24.54 0.34 7.51
CA MET A 72 -25.94 -0.13 7.47
C MET A 72 -26.37 -1.11 8.59
N TYR A 73 -25.70 -1.12 9.75
CA TYR A 73 -26.20 -1.87 10.91
C TYR A 73 -26.00 -1.12 12.24
N ASP A 74 -26.66 0.03 12.38
CA ASP A 74 -27.09 0.49 13.71
C ASP A 74 -28.29 1.45 13.55
N ILE A 75 -29.48 0.87 13.46
CA ILE A 75 -30.73 1.59 13.70
C ILE A 75 -31.38 0.89 14.89
N GLN A 76 -31.25 1.52 16.07
CA GLN A 76 -32.00 1.19 17.27
C GLN A 76 -33.48 1.50 17.11
#